data_AF-A0A943KYB1-F1
#
_entry.id   AF-A0A943KYB1-F1
#
_cell.length_a   1.000
_cell.length_b   1.000
_cell.length_c   1.000
_cell.angle_alpha   90.00
_cell.angle_beta   90.00
_cell.angle_gamma   90.00
#
_symmetry.space_group_name_H-M   'P 1'
#
loop_
_entity.id
_entity.type
_entity.pdbx_description
1 polymer ?
#
loop_
_entity_poly.entity_id
_entity_poly.type
_entity_poly.pdbx_seq_one_letter_code
_entity_poly.pdbx_strand_id
1 'polypeptide(L)'
;MDFSSLVLMEKDRETGFISKELGSFQVSEGALYVKKLFVIDEIVNLYFDTNKDVEEWEYSAIYDVFNYEAFSKEEFDIEDMLDEYNPTFLIKFKYVDDYGFMKERLTRCVELIEDTLEEAFKNIEGKKEEYI
;
A
#
# COMPACT_ATOMS: atom_id res chain seq x y z
N MET A 1 7.58 3.11 -20.54
CA MET A 1 7.52 3.13 -19.08
C MET A 1 6.19 3.77 -18.78
N ASP A 2 5.22 2.90 -18.55
CA ASP A 2 3.87 3.30 -18.28
C ASP A 2 3.81 3.85 -16.85
N PHE A 3 2.91 4.80 -16.63
CA PHE A 3 2.79 5.50 -15.38
C PHE A 3 1.32 5.57 -15.00
N SER A 4 1.08 5.52 -13.70
CA SER A 4 -0.26 5.67 -13.13
C SER A 4 -0.34 6.96 -12.34
N SER A 5 -1.56 7.48 -12.18
CA SER A 5 -1.82 8.68 -11.40
C SER A 5 -2.54 8.30 -10.12
N LEU A 6 -1.95 8.64 -8.98
CA LEU A 6 -2.60 8.57 -7.67
C LEU A 6 -3.14 9.94 -7.28
N VAL A 7 -4.38 9.97 -6.81
CA VAL A 7 -5.03 11.20 -6.32
C VAL A 7 -5.11 11.12 -4.80
N LEU A 8 -4.50 12.09 -4.12
CA LEU A 8 -4.52 12.20 -2.66
C LEU A 8 -5.68 13.10 -2.24
N MET A 9 -6.59 12.55 -1.43
CA MET A 9 -7.78 13.27 -0.95
C MET A 9 -7.74 13.44 0.56
N GLU A 10 -8.11 14.61 1.06
CA GLU A 10 -8.37 14.83 2.48
C GLU A 10 -9.76 14.30 2.83
N LYS A 11 -9.88 13.57 3.92
CA LYS A 11 -11.16 13.13 4.49
C LYS A 11 -11.37 13.76 5.85
N ASP A 12 -12.62 14.14 6.10
CA ASP A 12 -13.06 14.57 7.41
C ASP A 12 -13.16 13.37 8.36
N ARG A 13 -12.59 13.48 9.56
CA ARG A 13 -12.53 12.37 10.53
C ARG A 13 -13.92 12.00 11.06
N GLU A 14 -14.79 12.99 11.28
CA GLU A 14 -16.09 12.79 11.93
C GLU A 14 -17.12 12.18 10.98
N THR A 15 -17.11 12.61 9.73
CA THR A 15 -18.11 12.24 8.72
C THR A 15 -17.60 11.21 7.72
N GLY A 16 -16.28 11.05 7.56
CA GLY A 16 -15.65 10.17 6.58
C GLY A 16 -15.78 10.66 5.13
N PHE A 17 -16.39 11.83 4.90
CA PHE A 17 -16.55 12.41 3.57
C PHE A 17 -15.25 13.02 3.06
N ILE A 18 -15.11 13.03 1.73
CA ILE A 18 -14.01 13.72 1.06
C ILE A 18 -14.22 15.23 1.24
N SER A 19 -13.22 15.88 1.82
CA SER A 19 -13.17 17.32 2.05
C SER A 19 -12.64 18.04 0.81
N LYS A 20 -11.45 17.66 0.34
CA LYS A 20 -10.76 18.26 -0.81
C LYS A 20 -9.73 17.32 -1.43
N GLU A 21 -9.37 17.59 -2.68
CA GLU A 21 -8.17 17.03 -3.31
C GLU A 21 -6.92 17.80 -2.84
N LEU A 22 -5.89 17.07 -2.40
CA LEU A 22 -4.60 17.63 -1.98
C LEU A 22 -3.57 17.60 -3.12
N GLY A 23 -3.70 16.67 -4.06
CA GLY A 23 -2.86 16.64 -5.25
C GLY A 23 -2.99 15.36 -6.06
N SER A 24 -2.43 15.39 -7.27
CA SER A 24 -2.28 14.23 -8.15
C SER A 24 -0.80 13.97 -8.43
N PHE A 25 -0.40 12.71 -8.29
CA PHE A 25 0.98 12.27 -8.33
C PHE A 25 1.14 11.17 -9.37
N GLN A 26 2.06 11.39 -10.31
CA GLN A 26 2.47 10.39 -11.28
C GLN A 26 3.49 9.45 -10.65
N VAL A 27 3.18 8.16 -10.62
CA VAL A 27 3.96 7.07 -9.99
C VAL A 27 4.10 5.88 -10.94
N SER A 28 4.85 4.86 -10.54
CA SER A 28 5.05 3.63 -11.32
C SER A 28 3.77 2.78 -11.46
N GLU A 29 3.86 1.67 -12.18
CA GLU A 29 2.78 0.70 -12.34
C GLU A 29 2.39 0.02 -11.02
N GLY A 30 3.24 0.02 -10.00
CA GLY A 30 2.90 -0.40 -8.63
C GLY A 30 1.65 0.29 -8.05
N ALA A 31 1.21 1.42 -8.62
CA ALA A 31 -0.07 2.03 -8.29
C ALA A 31 -1.28 1.09 -8.49
N LEU A 32 -1.14 0.06 -9.32
CA LEU A 32 -2.17 -0.97 -9.54
C LEU A 32 -2.53 -1.73 -8.25
N TYR A 33 -1.60 -1.83 -7.30
CA TYR A 33 -1.84 -2.43 -6.00
C TYR A 33 -2.61 -1.50 -5.04
N VAL A 34 -2.63 -0.19 -5.31
CA VAL A 34 -3.23 0.80 -4.41
C VAL A 34 -4.75 0.79 -4.53
N LYS A 35 -5.44 0.54 -3.42
CA LYS A 35 -6.90 0.49 -3.31
C LYS A 35 -7.51 1.79 -2.82
N LYS A 36 -6.87 2.43 -1.85
CA LYS A 36 -7.36 3.67 -1.23
C LYS A 36 -6.17 4.54 -0.84
N LEU A 37 -6.26 5.84 -1.12
CA LEU A 37 -5.26 6.82 -0.72
C LEU A 37 -5.96 8.08 -0.22
N PHE A 38 -5.75 8.44 1.06
CA PHE A 38 -6.36 9.63 1.64
C PHE A 38 -5.60 10.13 2.87
N VAL A 39 -5.88 11.37 3.29
CA VAL A 39 -5.35 11.98 4.51
C VAL A 39 -6.47 12.15 5.53
N ILE A 40 -6.21 11.77 6.78
CA ILE A 40 -7.03 12.12 7.95
C ILE A 40 -6.08 12.63 9.02
N ASP A 41 -6.39 13.78 9.63
CA ASP A 41 -5.59 14.38 10.71
C ASP A 41 -4.08 14.46 10.38
N GLU A 42 -3.74 14.94 9.17
CA GLU A 42 -2.36 15.04 8.67
C GLU A 42 -1.61 13.70 8.53
N ILE A 43 -2.32 12.56 8.59
CA ILE A 43 -1.76 11.24 8.34
C ILE A 43 -2.27 10.71 7.00
N VAL A 44 -1.33 10.41 6.10
CA VAL A 44 -1.61 9.68 4.87
C VAL A 44 -1.93 8.24 5.22
N ASN A 45 -3.01 7.72 4.67
CA ASN A 45 -3.45 6.35 4.77
C ASN A 45 -3.50 5.78 3.36
N LEU A 46 -2.63 4.81 3.07
CA LEU A 46 -2.55 4.12 1.79
C LEU A 46 -2.87 2.64 2.03
N TYR A 47 -3.98 2.19 1.47
CA TYR A 47 -4.36 0.78 1.44
C TYR A 47 -3.91 0.18 0.12
N PHE A 48 -3.27 -0.97 0.19
CA PHE A 48 -2.91 -1.75 -0.99
C PHE A 48 -3.20 -3.23 -0.75
N ASP A 49 -3.48 -3.94 -1.84
CA ASP A 49 -3.69 -5.39 -1.83
C ASP A 49 -2.93 -6.06 -2.98
N THR A 50 -3.09 -7.36 -3.10
CA THR A 50 -2.46 -8.20 -4.13
C THR A 50 -2.87 -7.87 -5.58
N ASN A 51 -3.86 -6.99 -5.79
CA ASN A 51 -4.50 -6.67 -7.08
C ASN A 51 -5.05 -7.88 -7.85
N LYS A 52 -5.19 -9.02 -7.18
CA LYS A 52 -5.79 -10.25 -7.67
C LYS A 52 -6.32 -11.05 -6.49
N ASP A 53 -7.32 -11.87 -6.75
CA ASP A 53 -7.78 -12.84 -5.76
C ASP A 53 -6.72 -13.93 -5.58
N VAL A 54 -6.46 -14.27 -4.32
CA VAL A 54 -5.50 -15.32 -3.95
C VAL A 54 -6.21 -16.47 -3.24
N GLU A 55 -5.65 -17.68 -3.32
CA GLU A 55 -6.17 -18.82 -2.56
C GLU A 55 -5.95 -18.64 -1.05
N GLU A 56 -6.70 -19.37 -0.22
CA GLU A 56 -6.58 -19.29 1.26
C GLU A 56 -5.16 -19.60 1.78
N TRP A 57 -4.48 -20.54 1.11
CA TRP A 57 -3.09 -20.87 1.45
C TRP A 57 -2.13 -19.73 1.08
N GLU A 58 -2.36 -19.06 -0.07
CA GLU A 58 -1.56 -17.90 -0.50
C GLU A 58 -1.79 -16.72 0.45
N TYR A 59 -3.02 -16.52 0.93
CA TYR A 59 -3.34 -15.47 1.91
C TYR A 59 -2.40 -15.56 3.11
N SER A 60 -2.33 -16.75 3.72
CA SER A 60 -1.50 -16.98 4.91
C SER A 60 0.00 -16.92 4.58
N ALA A 61 0.40 -17.48 3.44
CA ALA A 61 1.80 -17.52 3.03
C ALA A 61 2.35 -16.13 2.71
N ILE A 62 1.56 -15.24 2.11
CA ILE A 62 1.97 -13.88 1.77
C ILE A 62 2.32 -13.11 3.04
N TYR A 63 1.46 -13.10 4.05
CA TYR A 63 1.74 -12.43 5.33
C TYR A 63 2.99 -13.00 6.03
N ASP A 64 3.23 -14.31 5.94
CA ASP A 64 4.38 -14.96 6.56
C ASP A 64 5.73 -14.54 5.94
N VAL A 65 5.75 -14.31 4.62
CA VAL A 65 6.98 -13.95 3.89
C VAL A 65 7.10 -12.45 3.58
N PHE A 66 6.11 -11.63 3.94
CA PHE A 66 6.08 -10.22 3.59
C PHE A 66 7.19 -9.42 4.30
N ASN A 67 7.86 -8.54 3.57
CA ASN A 67 9.02 -7.81 4.05
C ASN A 67 8.64 -6.46 4.70
N TYR A 68 8.06 -6.53 5.91
CA TYR A 68 7.67 -5.34 6.68
C TYR A 68 8.84 -4.40 7.01
N GLU A 69 10.05 -4.96 7.20
CA GLU A 69 11.24 -4.17 7.54
C GLU A 69 11.62 -3.16 6.45
N ALA A 70 11.30 -3.44 5.17
CA ALA A 70 11.55 -2.51 4.07
C ALA A 70 10.78 -1.19 4.26
N PHE A 71 9.56 -1.25 4.79
CA PHE A 71 8.72 -0.08 5.07
C PHE A 71 9.20 0.69 6.30
N SER A 72 9.50 -0.03 7.38
CA SER A 72 9.97 0.61 8.62
C SER A 72 11.30 1.35 8.45
N LYS A 73 12.23 0.83 7.63
CA LYS A 73 13.50 1.51 7.29
C LYS A 73 13.30 2.85 6.61
N GLU A 74 12.20 2.97 5.89
CA GLU A 74 11.84 4.18 5.17
C GLU A 74 10.89 5.04 6.01
N GLU A 75 10.67 4.79 7.32
CA GLU A 75 9.75 5.54 8.18
C GLU A 75 8.26 5.45 7.75
N PHE A 76 7.88 4.33 7.12
CA PHE A 76 6.49 3.96 6.91
C PHE A 76 6.03 3.04 8.05
N ASP A 77 4.89 3.38 8.65
CA ASP A 77 4.17 2.49 9.55
C ASP A 77 3.27 1.59 8.71
N ILE A 78 3.32 0.28 8.93
CA ILE A 78 2.59 -0.70 8.12
C ILE A 78 1.85 -1.67 9.03
N GLU A 79 0.57 -1.91 8.71
CA GLU A 79 -0.33 -2.76 9.48
C GLU A 79 -1.08 -3.73 8.56
N ASP A 80 -1.39 -4.91 9.08
CA ASP A 80 -2.20 -5.92 8.38
C ASP A 80 -3.70 -5.63 8.54
N MET A 81 -4.44 -5.69 7.43
CA MET A 81 -5.89 -5.54 7.42
C MET A 81 -6.53 -6.93 7.29
N LEU A 82 -6.58 -7.65 8.42
CA LEU A 82 -7.01 -9.06 8.47
C LEU A 82 -8.50 -9.28 8.18
N ASP A 83 -9.33 -8.23 8.23
CA ASP A 83 -10.76 -8.28 7.91
C ASP A 83 -11.04 -8.26 6.39
N GLU A 84 -10.02 -8.10 5.55
CA GLU A 84 -10.16 -8.07 4.09
C GLU A 84 -10.01 -9.46 3.46
N TYR A 85 -10.66 -9.66 2.30
CA TYR A 85 -10.70 -10.96 1.61
C TYR A 85 -9.33 -11.41 1.06
N ASN A 86 -8.58 -10.47 0.49
CA ASN A 86 -7.21 -10.69 0.02
C ASN A 86 -6.22 -10.07 1.01
N PRO A 87 -4.94 -10.50 1.02
CA PRO A 87 -3.90 -9.85 1.81
C PRO A 87 -3.87 -8.36 1.52
N THR A 88 -4.17 -7.58 2.54
CA THR A 88 -4.36 -6.14 2.43
C THR A 88 -3.59 -5.49 3.56
N PHE A 89 -2.92 -4.41 3.22
CA PHE A 89 -2.03 -3.71 4.12
C PHE A 89 -2.39 -2.23 4.15
N LEU A 90 -2.16 -1.61 5.30
CA LEU A 90 -2.34 -0.19 5.51
C LEU A 90 -0.98 0.44 5.82
N ILE A 91 -0.53 1.33 4.95
CA ILE A 91 0.64 2.17 5.19
C ILE A 91 0.19 3.53 5.70
N LYS A 92 0.83 3.98 6.79
CA LYS A 92 0.67 5.30 7.39
C LYS A 92 1.97 6.06 7.42
N PHE A 93 1.88 7.35 7.08
CA PHE A 93 2.98 8.30 7.24
C PHE A 93 2.44 9.72 7.28
N LYS A 94 3.27 10.65 7.75
CA LYS A 94 2.88 12.04 7.89
C LYS A 94 2.69 12.74 6.54
N TYR A 95 1.57 13.44 6.38
CA TYR A 95 1.35 14.37 5.29
C TYR A 95 2.18 15.64 5.50
N VAL A 96 2.79 16.13 4.43
CA VAL A 96 3.51 17.41 4.40
C VAL A 96 2.93 18.21 3.24
N ASP A 97 2.63 19.48 3.48
CA ASP A 97 2.12 20.40 2.45
C ASP A 97 3.24 20.88 1.51
N ASP A 98 3.98 19.93 0.94
CA ASP A 98 5.02 20.14 -0.06
C ASP A 98 4.86 19.09 -1.16
N TYR A 99 4.52 19.55 -2.38
CA TYR A 99 4.25 18.66 -3.50
C TYR A 99 5.45 17.80 -3.90
N GLY A 100 6.66 18.37 -3.85
CA GLY A 100 7.88 17.66 -4.25
C GLY A 100 8.19 16.53 -3.28
N PHE A 101 8.13 16.83 -1.98
CA PHE A 101 8.29 15.86 -0.91
C PHE A 101 7.23 14.76 -0.99
N MET A 102 5.96 15.12 -1.10
CA MET A 102 4.86 14.15 -1.18
C MET A 102 4.97 13.27 -2.42
N LYS A 103 5.40 13.83 -3.55
CA LYS A 103 5.65 13.07 -4.77
C LYS A 103 6.74 12.03 -4.56
N GLU A 104 7.91 12.43 -4.07
CA GLU A 104 9.03 11.51 -3.83
C GLU A 104 8.62 10.41 -2.83
N ARG A 105 7.91 10.81 -1.77
CA ARG A 105 7.43 9.89 -0.74
C ARG A 105 6.44 8.86 -1.26
N LEU A 106 5.46 9.29 -2.06
CA LEU A 106 4.48 8.39 -2.66
C LEU A 106 5.11 7.50 -3.72
N THR A 107 6.01 8.01 -4.56
CA THR A 107 6.76 7.20 -5.52
C THR A 107 7.53 6.10 -4.80
N ARG A 108 8.29 6.45 -3.76
CA ARG A 108 9.05 5.48 -2.97
C ARG A 108 8.16 4.43 -2.31
N CYS A 109 7.03 4.85 -1.75
CA CYS A 109 6.06 3.94 -1.14
C CYS A 109 5.51 2.93 -2.16
N VAL A 110 5.14 3.40 -3.36
CA VAL A 110 4.61 2.57 -4.43
C VAL A 110 5.66 1.58 -4.96
N GLU A 111 6.90 2.01 -5.13
CA GLU A 111 8.02 1.13 -5.51
C GLU A 111 8.23 0.01 -4.48
N LEU A 112 8.19 0.33 -3.18
CA LEU A 112 8.32 -0.68 -2.13
C LEU A 112 7.16 -1.68 -2.14
N ILE A 113 5.92 -1.22 -2.38
CA ILE A 113 4.75 -2.10 -2.50
C ILE A 113 4.97 -3.11 -3.64
N GLU A 114 5.37 -2.61 -4.80
CA GLU A 114 5.63 -3.42 -5.99
C GLU A 114 6.74 -4.47 -5.70
N ASP A 115 7.90 -4.02 -5.24
CA ASP A 115 9.05 -4.89 -4.94
C ASP A 115 8.70 -5.97 -3.89
N THR A 116 8.02 -5.59 -2.80
CA THR A 116 7.73 -6.51 -1.69
C THR A 116 6.63 -7.52 -2.02
N LEU A 117 5.62 -7.14 -2.81
CA LEU A 117 4.62 -8.08 -3.29
C LEU A 117 5.19 -9.05 -4.32
N GLU A 118 6.01 -8.57 -5.27
CA GLU A 118 6.69 -9.45 -6.22
C GLU A 118 7.60 -10.46 -5.51
N GLU A 119 8.37 -10.00 -4.53
CA GLU A 119 9.20 -10.86 -3.68
C GLU A 119 8.35 -11.88 -2.91
N ALA A 120 7.24 -11.44 -2.30
CA ALA A 120 6.34 -12.33 -1.57
C ALA A 120 5.75 -13.42 -2.49
N PHE A 121 5.22 -13.05 -3.66
CA PHE A 121 4.67 -14.01 -4.61
C PHE A 121 5.71 -15.05 -5.05
N LYS A 122 6.94 -14.60 -5.32
CA LYS A 122 8.03 -15.50 -5.67
C LYS A 122 8.43 -16.41 -4.51
N ASN A 123 8.42 -15.90 -3.29
CA ASN A 123 8.80 -16.65 -2.09
C ASN A 123 7.79 -17.70 -1.67
N ILE A 124 6.53 -17.59 -2.07
CA ILE A 124 5.48 -18.60 -1.80
C ILE A 124 5.38 -19.66 -2.90
N GLU A 125 6.05 -19.49 -4.05
CA GLU A 125 6.03 -20.48 -5.14
C GLU A 125 6.53 -21.84 -4.63
N GLY A 126 5.69 -22.87 -4.79
CA GLY A 126 6.02 -24.23 -4.36
C GLY A 126 5.86 -24.50 -2.86
N LYS A 127 5.43 -23.52 -2.06
CA LYS A 127 5.21 -23.69 -0.61
C LYS A 127 3.81 -24.12 -0.20
N LYS A 128 2.93 -24.39 -1.17
CA LYS A 128 1.51 -24.74 -0.93
C LYS A 128 1.34 -25.86 0.10
N GLU A 129 2.20 -26.89 0.08
CA GLU A 129 2.14 -28.02 1.03
C GLU A 129 2.45 -27.63 2.49
N GLU A 130 3.08 -26.48 2.76
CA GLU A 130 3.38 -26.01 4.12
C GLU A 130 2.17 -25.35 4.80
N TYR A 131 1.13 -25.03 4.04
CA TYR A 131 -0.06 -24.28 4.48
C TYR A 131 -1.38 -25.03 4.24
N ILE A 132 -1.34 -26.34 3.92
CA ILE A 132 -2.50 -27.24 3.73
C ILE A 132 -2.62 -28.24 4.88
#